data_AF-S8CE19-F1
#
_entry.id   AF-S8CE19-F1
#
_cell.length_a   1.000
_cell.length_b   1.000
_cell.length_c   1.000
_cell.angle_alpha   90.00
_cell.angle_beta   90.00
_cell.angle_gamma   90.00
#
_symmetry.space_group_name_H-M   'P 1'
#
loop_
_entity.id
_entity.type
_entity.pdbx_description
1 polymer ?
#
loop_
_entity_poly.entity_id
_entity_poly.type
_entity_poly.pdbx_seq_one_letter_code
_entity_poly.pdbx_strand_id
1 'polypeptide(L)'
;LPTSRTISVHDFGAIGDGISDDTQAFSNAWKQACSSSQDVVLEVPNGRTYLLKPVTFAGPCNSRVTVEIGGDIIASVNLSDYVGSGESYWLLFDGVDNLVVQGGGTIDGRGSIWWQKSCRYNKSKPCKNAPTAMWFRQCNNLDVNNLKIQNSQQIHVDFDHCSGVRASYLTVTAPGTSPNTDGIHVSATNNIQISNCDIATGDDCISIVTGSQQVRANGITCGPGHGI
;
A
#
# COMPACT_ATOMS: atom_id res chain seq x y z
N LEU A 1 -21.80 21.94 -4.38
CA LEU A 1 -20.71 20.95 -4.53
C LEU A 1 -21.37 19.58 -4.58
N PRO A 2 -21.03 18.68 -5.52
CA PRO A 2 -21.58 17.34 -5.48
C PRO A 2 -21.16 16.73 -4.14
N THR A 3 -22.13 16.32 -3.33
CA THR A 3 -21.87 15.66 -2.06
C THR A 3 -21.34 14.26 -2.36
N SER A 4 -20.05 14.02 -2.12
CA SER A 4 -19.50 12.66 -2.21
C SER A 4 -20.15 11.79 -1.14
N ARG A 5 -20.66 10.62 -1.53
CA ARG A 5 -21.21 9.66 -0.58
C ARG A 5 -20.07 9.09 0.26
N THR A 6 -20.23 9.05 1.58
CA THR A 6 -19.26 8.39 2.47
C THR A 6 -19.76 7.00 2.81
N ILE A 7 -18.86 6.02 2.78
CA ILE A 7 -19.08 4.63 3.19
C ILE A 7 -18.00 4.30 4.21
N SER A 8 -18.37 3.96 5.44
CA SER A 8 -17.40 3.62 6.48
C SER A 8 -17.17 2.10 6.50
N VAL A 9 -15.94 1.66 6.75
CA VAL A 9 -15.66 0.22 6.97
C VAL A 9 -16.44 -0.35 8.17
N HIS A 10 -16.84 0.50 9.13
CA HIS A 10 -17.68 0.10 10.26
C HIS A 10 -19.11 -0.28 9.85
N ASP A 11 -19.65 0.31 8.76
CA ASP A 11 -20.96 -0.07 8.22
C ASP A 11 -21.00 -1.53 7.77
N PHE A 12 -19.82 -2.13 7.61
CA PHE A 12 -19.58 -3.51 7.19
C PHE A 12 -19.02 -4.40 8.31
N GLY A 13 -19.01 -3.91 9.54
CA GLY A 13 -18.63 -4.68 10.72
C GLY A 13 -17.14 -4.72 11.03
N ALA A 14 -16.33 -3.81 10.47
CA ALA A 14 -14.94 -3.66 10.92
C ALA A 14 -14.92 -3.23 12.39
N ILE A 15 -14.11 -3.90 13.21
CA ILE A 15 -14.02 -3.72 14.66
C ILE A 15 -12.93 -2.71 15.01
N GLY A 16 -11.77 -2.76 14.34
CA GLY A 16 -10.70 -1.80 14.54
C GLY A 16 -10.01 -1.90 15.91
N ASP A 17 -9.87 -3.11 16.45
CA ASP A 17 -9.22 -3.42 17.74
C ASP A 17 -7.77 -3.92 17.61
N GLY A 18 -7.25 -4.08 16.38
CA GLY A 18 -5.92 -4.59 16.06
C GLY A 18 -5.75 -6.10 16.27
N ILE A 19 -6.83 -6.82 16.56
CA ILE A 19 -6.83 -8.25 16.90
C ILE A 19 -7.76 -9.03 15.97
N SER A 20 -8.96 -8.51 15.77
CA SER A 20 -10.01 -9.09 14.94
C SER A 20 -9.69 -8.92 13.46
N ASP A 21 -9.94 -9.97 12.68
CA ASP A 21 -9.73 -9.93 11.23
C ASP A 21 -10.79 -9.08 10.53
N ASP A 22 -10.41 -7.86 10.13
CA ASP A 22 -11.30 -6.88 9.50
C ASP A 22 -11.34 -7.02 7.96
N THR A 23 -10.64 -8.00 7.39
CA THR A 23 -10.46 -8.17 5.93
C THR A 23 -11.78 -8.25 5.17
N GLN A 24 -12.76 -8.98 5.71
CA GLN A 24 -14.05 -9.16 5.05
C GLN A 24 -14.89 -7.88 5.08
N ALA A 25 -14.80 -7.09 6.16
CA ALA A 25 -15.49 -5.82 6.27
C ALA A 25 -14.95 -4.82 5.23
N PHE A 26 -13.62 -4.69 5.13
CA PHE A 26 -12.96 -3.88 4.10
C PHE A 26 -13.33 -4.33 2.68
N SER A 27 -13.33 -5.64 2.42
CA SER A 27 -13.70 -6.19 1.12
C SER A 27 -15.15 -5.87 0.74
N ASN A 28 -16.07 -5.90 1.70
CA ASN A 28 -17.48 -5.60 1.46
C ASN A 28 -17.71 -4.09 1.26
N ALA A 29 -17.05 -3.26 2.07
CA ALA A 29 -17.11 -1.82 1.93
C ALA A 29 -16.55 -1.35 0.58
N TRP A 30 -15.41 -1.93 0.15
CA TRP A 30 -14.84 -1.68 -1.17
C TRP A 30 -15.80 -2.05 -2.30
N LYS A 31 -16.43 -3.24 -2.24
CA LYS A 31 -17.42 -3.66 -3.26
C LYS A 31 -18.57 -2.66 -3.36
N GLN A 32 -19.06 -2.11 -2.24
CA GLN A 32 -20.11 -1.10 -2.28
C GLN A 32 -19.59 0.23 -2.86
N ALA A 33 -18.40 0.68 -2.47
CA ALA A 33 -17.81 1.91 -2.99
C ALA A 33 -17.55 1.81 -4.50
N CYS A 34 -16.91 0.74 -4.94
CA CYS A 34 -16.51 0.53 -6.33
C CYS A 34 -17.70 0.35 -7.29
N SER A 35 -18.83 -0.18 -6.80
CA SER A 35 -20.07 -0.33 -7.60
C SER A 35 -20.96 0.92 -7.62
N SER A 36 -20.63 1.96 -6.86
CA SER A 36 -21.40 3.21 -6.82
C SER A 36 -21.39 3.96 -8.15
N SER A 37 -22.53 4.50 -8.55
CA SER A 37 -22.66 5.38 -9.73
C SER A 37 -22.29 6.84 -9.45
N GLN A 38 -21.95 7.17 -8.20
CA GLN A 38 -21.53 8.50 -7.75
C GLN A 38 -20.20 8.38 -7.02
N ASP A 39 -19.36 9.41 -7.12
CA ASP A 39 -18.08 9.48 -6.42
C ASP A 39 -18.24 9.17 -4.91
N VAL A 40 -17.39 8.27 -4.42
CA VAL A 40 -17.45 7.74 -3.04
C VAL A 40 -16.17 8.03 -2.28
N VAL A 41 -16.32 8.36 -0.99
CA VAL A 41 -15.28 8.27 0.02
C VAL A 41 -15.48 6.97 0.81
N LEU A 42 -14.54 6.03 0.66
CA LEU A 42 -14.42 4.86 1.55
C LEU A 42 -13.60 5.29 2.76
N GLU A 43 -14.25 5.47 3.90
CA GLU A 43 -13.65 5.94 5.14
C GLU A 43 -13.12 4.77 5.99
N VAL A 44 -11.86 4.88 6.41
CA VAL A 44 -11.24 4.09 7.47
C VAL A 44 -11.00 5.02 8.67
N PRO A 45 -11.90 5.01 9.67
CA PRO A 45 -11.89 5.98 10.76
C PRO A 45 -10.58 6.06 11.55
N ASN A 46 -10.25 7.26 12.01
CA ASN A 46 -9.10 7.48 12.90
C ASN A 46 -9.34 6.89 14.31
N GLY A 47 -8.25 6.76 15.09
CA GLY A 47 -8.31 6.27 16.47
C GLY A 47 -8.60 4.78 16.63
N ARG A 48 -8.48 4.01 15.53
CA ARG A 48 -8.70 2.56 15.45
C ARG A 48 -7.53 1.88 14.74
N THR A 49 -7.38 0.58 14.98
CA THR A 49 -6.35 -0.25 14.34
C THR A 49 -7.02 -1.46 13.69
N TYR A 50 -6.89 -1.62 12.38
CA TYR A 50 -7.57 -2.66 11.61
C TYR A 50 -6.57 -3.73 11.19
N LEU A 51 -6.78 -4.97 11.63
CA LEU A 51 -5.94 -6.09 11.21
C LEU A 51 -6.47 -6.64 9.89
N LEU A 52 -5.66 -6.55 8.83
CA LEU A 52 -5.98 -7.12 7.53
C LEU A 52 -5.03 -8.25 7.15
N LYS A 53 -5.59 -9.34 6.65
CA LYS A 53 -4.90 -10.36 5.86
C LYS A 53 -4.74 -9.87 4.42
N PRO A 54 -4.03 -10.61 3.54
CA PRO A 54 -3.96 -10.27 2.14
C PRO A 54 -5.33 -10.06 1.50
N VAL A 55 -5.48 -8.93 0.81
CA VAL A 55 -6.77 -8.51 0.23
C VAL A 55 -6.55 -7.76 -1.08
N THR A 56 -7.46 -8.02 -2.01
CA THR A 56 -7.50 -7.37 -3.31
C THR A 56 -8.71 -6.44 -3.39
N PHE A 57 -8.43 -5.16 -3.59
CA PHE A 57 -9.37 -4.11 -3.94
C PHE A 57 -9.42 -3.97 -5.47
N ALA A 58 -10.21 -4.85 -6.10
CA ALA A 58 -10.30 -4.95 -7.55
C ALA A 58 -11.28 -3.95 -8.17
N GLY A 59 -10.92 -3.41 -9.33
CA GLY A 59 -11.78 -2.68 -10.24
C GLY A 59 -12.26 -3.54 -11.43
N PRO A 60 -12.76 -2.90 -12.52
CA PRO A 60 -12.97 -1.46 -12.66
C PRO A 60 -14.10 -0.97 -11.75
N CYS A 61 -13.97 0.27 -11.27
CA CYS A 61 -15.04 0.93 -10.50
C CYS A 61 -15.92 1.80 -11.39
N ASN A 62 -17.20 1.93 -11.02
CA ASN A 62 -18.21 2.67 -11.77
C ASN A 62 -18.05 4.20 -11.68
N SER A 63 -17.34 4.67 -10.66
CA SER A 63 -17.08 6.09 -10.40
C SER A 63 -15.76 6.25 -9.62
N ARG A 64 -15.36 7.51 -9.35
CA ARG A 64 -14.15 7.80 -8.56
C ARG A 64 -14.31 7.27 -7.14
N VAL A 65 -13.28 6.59 -6.64
CA VAL A 65 -13.20 6.16 -5.25
C VAL A 65 -12.06 6.91 -4.58
N THR A 66 -12.33 7.52 -3.43
CA THR A 66 -11.33 8.04 -2.49
C THR A 66 -11.29 7.12 -1.28
N VAL A 67 -10.17 6.49 -1.01
CA VAL A 67 -9.95 5.73 0.22
C VAL A 67 -9.31 6.67 1.23
N GLU A 68 -10.09 7.08 2.23
CA GLU A 68 -9.69 8.01 3.29
C GLU A 68 -9.26 7.21 4.52
N ILE A 69 -7.97 6.91 4.60
CA ILE A 69 -7.29 6.17 5.66
C ILE A 69 -6.88 7.11 6.79
N GLY A 70 -7.74 7.29 7.77
CA GLY A 70 -7.43 8.03 9.00
C GLY A 70 -6.92 7.16 10.16
N GLY A 71 -7.25 5.86 10.16
CA GLY A 71 -6.82 4.88 11.16
C GLY A 71 -5.50 4.18 10.83
N ASP A 72 -5.11 3.23 11.68
CA ASP A 72 -3.98 2.35 11.42
C ASP A 72 -4.47 1.04 10.80
N ILE A 73 -3.80 0.57 9.75
CA ILE A 73 -4.02 -0.73 9.13
C ILE A 73 -2.76 -1.55 9.38
N ILE A 74 -2.90 -2.73 9.97
CA ILE A 74 -1.77 -3.60 10.34
C ILE A 74 -1.89 -4.96 9.67
N ALA A 75 -0.75 -5.52 9.26
CA ALA A 75 -0.72 -6.80 8.58
C ALA A 75 -0.82 -7.97 9.55
N SER A 76 -1.40 -9.09 9.10
CA SER A 76 -1.27 -10.35 9.82
C SER A 76 0.18 -10.80 9.92
N VAL A 77 0.57 -11.27 11.11
CA VAL A 77 1.89 -11.88 11.37
C VAL A 77 1.87 -13.40 11.19
N ASN A 78 0.73 -13.98 10.84
CA ASN A 78 0.61 -15.42 10.56
C ASN A 78 0.92 -15.68 9.09
N LEU A 79 2.05 -16.32 8.80
CA LEU A 79 2.48 -16.58 7.42
C LEU A 79 1.51 -17.46 6.62
N SER A 80 0.75 -18.32 7.29
CA SER A 80 -0.29 -19.13 6.66
C SER A 80 -1.38 -18.29 5.98
N ASP A 81 -1.60 -17.05 6.43
CA ASP A 81 -2.59 -16.15 5.84
C ASP A 81 -2.18 -15.68 4.43
N TYR A 82 -0.91 -15.82 4.05
CA TYR A 82 -0.36 -15.34 2.78
C TYR A 82 -0.25 -16.41 1.70
N VAL A 83 -0.44 -17.69 2.04
CA VAL A 83 -0.29 -18.82 1.10
C VAL A 83 -1.22 -18.68 -0.11
N GLY A 84 -2.47 -18.22 0.11
CA GLY A 84 -3.43 -18.00 -0.98
C GLY A 84 -3.05 -16.90 -1.97
N SER A 85 -2.28 -15.90 -1.52
CA SER A 85 -1.75 -14.82 -2.37
C SER A 85 -0.44 -15.19 -3.08
N GLY A 86 0.04 -16.43 -2.89
CA GLY A 86 1.37 -16.84 -3.33
C GLY A 86 2.49 -16.06 -2.63
N GLU A 87 2.25 -15.53 -1.42
CA GLU A 87 3.20 -14.71 -0.65
C GLU A 87 3.68 -13.44 -1.38
N SER A 88 2.90 -12.94 -2.34
CA SER A 88 3.35 -11.84 -3.22
C SER A 88 2.93 -10.45 -2.72
N TYR A 89 1.83 -10.32 -1.98
CA TYR A 89 1.27 -9.02 -1.59
C TYR A 89 0.44 -9.07 -0.31
N TRP A 90 0.24 -7.89 0.27
CA TRP A 90 -0.68 -7.67 1.36
C TRP A 90 -1.91 -6.87 0.90
N LEU A 91 -1.76 -5.59 0.56
CA LEU A 91 -2.85 -4.75 0.05
C LEU A 91 -2.66 -4.55 -1.45
N LEU A 92 -3.50 -5.16 -2.27
CA LEU A 92 -3.46 -5.03 -3.73
C LEU A 92 -4.64 -4.21 -4.22
N PHE A 93 -4.38 -3.11 -4.92
CA PHE A 93 -5.36 -2.38 -5.74
C PHE A 93 -5.13 -2.76 -7.20
N ASP A 94 -6.13 -3.36 -7.84
CA ASP A 94 -5.95 -4.02 -9.14
C ASP A 94 -6.96 -3.50 -10.16
N GLY A 95 -6.47 -2.86 -11.22
CA GLY A 95 -7.31 -2.39 -12.34
C GLY A 95 -8.28 -1.27 -11.95
N VAL A 96 -7.85 -0.34 -11.09
CA VAL A 96 -8.71 0.76 -10.61
C VAL A 96 -8.30 2.09 -11.23
N ASP A 97 -9.21 2.71 -11.98
CA ASP A 97 -9.01 4.04 -12.55
C ASP A 97 -9.58 5.15 -11.64
N ASN A 98 -8.96 6.32 -11.68
CA ASN A 98 -9.37 7.52 -10.92
C ASN A 98 -9.45 7.27 -9.40
N LEU A 99 -8.48 6.54 -8.85
CA LEU A 99 -8.38 6.23 -7.43
C LEU A 99 -7.60 7.32 -6.68
N VAL A 100 -8.08 7.68 -5.49
CA VAL A 100 -7.32 8.46 -4.50
C VAL A 100 -7.15 7.60 -3.24
N VAL A 101 -5.95 7.51 -2.68
CA VAL A 101 -5.68 6.87 -1.39
C VAL A 101 -4.92 7.87 -0.51
N GLN A 102 -5.55 8.28 0.59
CA GLN A 102 -5.04 9.36 1.44
C GLN A 102 -5.50 9.23 2.89
N GLY A 103 -5.23 10.22 3.75
CA GLY A 103 -5.94 10.40 5.03
C GLY A 103 -5.08 10.50 6.30
N GLY A 104 -3.76 10.40 6.16
CA GLY A 104 -2.80 10.61 7.25
C GLY A 104 -2.60 9.42 8.19
N GLY A 105 -3.35 8.34 7.99
CA GLY A 105 -3.26 7.08 8.73
C GLY A 105 -2.00 6.28 8.41
N THR A 106 -1.85 5.17 9.14
CA THR A 106 -0.65 4.32 9.09
C THR A 106 -0.94 2.98 8.43
N ILE A 107 -0.04 2.52 7.57
CA ILE A 107 -0.01 1.18 6.99
C ILE A 107 1.23 0.46 7.56
N ASP A 108 1.04 -0.51 8.46
CA ASP A 108 2.13 -1.24 9.11
C ASP A 108 2.19 -2.70 8.62
N GLY A 109 3.21 -3.02 7.82
CA GLY A 109 3.43 -4.37 7.30
C GLY A 109 3.89 -5.40 8.32
N ARG A 110 4.28 -4.99 9.54
CA ARG A 110 4.81 -5.86 10.60
C ARG A 110 5.88 -6.86 10.10
N GLY A 111 6.75 -6.39 9.20
CA GLY A 111 7.64 -7.19 8.36
C GLY A 111 8.72 -8.01 9.07
N SER A 112 8.97 -7.77 10.37
CA SER A 112 10.05 -8.43 11.13
C SER A 112 10.10 -9.96 11.01
N ILE A 113 8.93 -10.62 10.94
CA ILE A 113 8.83 -12.07 10.77
C ILE A 113 9.36 -12.57 9.42
N TRP A 114 9.27 -11.73 8.39
CA TRP A 114 9.74 -12.01 7.03
C TRP A 114 11.23 -11.74 6.95
N TRP A 115 11.69 -10.63 7.52
CA TRP A 115 13.11 -10.27 7.57
C TRP A 115 13.97 -11.33 8.24
N GLN A 116 13.51 -11.90 9.37
CA GLN A 116 14.21 -12.98 10.08
C GLN A 116 14.33 -14.28 9.25
N LYS A 117 13.48 -14.46 8.23
CA LYS A 117 13.48 -15.61 7.33
C LYS A 117 14.21 -15.35 6.02
N SER A 118 14.59 -14.11 5.74
CA SER A 118 15.29 -13.74 4.51
C SER A 118 16.70 -14.32 4.46
N CYS A 119 17.10 -14.81 3.29
CA CYS A 119 18.47 -15.24 3.03
C CYS A 119 19.49 -14.09 3.06
N ARG A 120 19.04 -12.84 2.88
CA ARG A 120 19.87 -11.63 3.03
C ARG A 120 20.26 -11.39 4.48
N TYR A 121 19.36 -11.72 5.40
CA TYR A 121 19.62 -11.65 6.84
C TYR A 121 20.40 -12.88 7.32
N ASN A 122 20.01 -14.08 6.86
CA ASN A 122 20.68 -15.33 7.20
C ASN A 122 20.87 -16.21 5.97
N LYS A 123 22.12 -16.30 5.47
CA LYS A 123 22.48 -17.05 4.24
C LYS A 123 22.15 -18.55 4.26
N SER A 124 21.85 -19.14 5.42
CA SER A 124 21.39 -20.53 5.53
C SER A 124 19.90 -20.73 5.24
N LYS A 125 19.13 -19.64 5.12
CA LYS A 125 17.71 -19.66 4.77
C LYS A 125 17.52 -19.64 3.24
N PRO A 126 16.42 -20.22 2.73
CA PRO A 126 16.09 -20.09 1.31
C PRO A 126 15.82 -18.63 0.94
N CYS A 127 16.28 -18.20 -0.22
CA CYS A 127 15.93 -16.89 -0.77
C CYS A 127 14.49 -16.94 -1.30
N LYS A 128 13.54 -16.55 -0.45
CA LYS A 128 12.14 -16.41 -0.78
C LYS A 128 11.75 -14.95 -0.75
N ASN A 129 10.82 -14.58 -1.63
CA ASN A 129 10.17 -13.28 -1.59
C ASN A 129 9.27 -13.18 -0.37
N ALA A 130 8.91 -11.94 -0.04
CA ALA A 130 7.90 -11.62 0.96
C ALA A 130 6.89 -10.65 0.35
N PRO A 131 5.71 -10.47 0.97
CA PRO A 131 4.67 -9.62 0.43
C PRO A 131 5.10 -8.16 0.21
N THR A 132 4.70 -7.56 -0.91
CA THR A 132 4.64 -6.10 -1.03
C THR A 132 3.49 -5.56 -0.17
N ALA A 133 3.75 -4.52 0.63
CA ALA A 133 2.77 -4.00 1.58
C ALA A 133 1.58 -3.32 0.86
N MET A 134 1.85 -2.37 -0.04
CA MET A 134 0.86 -1.74 -0.90
C MET A 134 1.26 -1.89 -2.37
N TRP A 135 0.44 -2.59 -3.14
CA TRP A 135 0.67 -2.79 -4.57
C TRP A 135 -0.48 -2.19 -5.36
N PHE A 136 -0.16 -1.22 -6.21
CA PHE A 136 -1.06 -0.66 -7.21
C PHE A 136 -0.71 -1.26 -8.57
N ARG A 137 -1.57 -2.13 -9.08
CA ARG A 137 -1.39 -2.79 -10.36
C ARG A 137 -2.43 -2.30 -11.36
N GLN A 138 -1.98 -1.90 -12.54
CA GLN A 138 -2.84 -1.46 -13.64
C GLN A 138 -3.84 -0.36 -13.25
N CYS A 139 -3.43 0.56 -12.36
CA CYS A 139 -4.26 1.67 -11.91
C CYS A 139 -3.92 2.94 -12.69
N ASN A 140 -4.91 3.62 -13.27
CA ASN A 140 -4.68 4.86 -14.03
C ASN A 140 -5.30 6.08 -13.35
N ASN A 141 -4.70 7.25 -13.54
CA ASN A 141 -5.09 8.50 -12.88
C ASN A 141 -5.14 8.35 -11.34
N LEU A 142 -4.07 7.77 -10.79
CA LEU A 142 -3.94 7.40 -9.39
C LEU A 142 -3.29 8.54 -8.57
N ASP A 143 -3.84 8.83 -7.40
CA ASP A 143 -3.27 9.75 -6.40
C ASP A 143 -3.09 9.00 -5.07
N VAL A 144 -1.85 8.83 -4.63
CA VAL A 144 -1.51 8.25 -3.32
C VAL A 144 -0.79 9.33 -2.53
N ASN A 145 -1.41 9.83 -1.46
CA ASN A 145 -0.85 10.98 -0.75
C ASN A 145 -1.09 10.97 0.75
N ASN A 146 -0.22 11.64 1.51
CA ASN A 146 -0.40 11.86 2.95
C ASN A 146 -0.65 10.56 3.72
N LEU A 147 0.28 9.61 3.64
CA LEU A 147 0.21 8.33 4.36
C LEU A 147 1.54 8.03 5.06
N LYS A 148 1.46 7.32 6.18
CA LYS A 148 2.62 6.71 6.83
C LYS A 148 2.65 5.23 6.49
N ILE A 149 3.73 4.74 5.92
CA ILE A 149 3.85 3.34 5.48
C ILE A 149 5.10 2.77 6.11
N GLN A 150 4.96 1.79 7.00
CA GLN A 150 6.06 1.33 7.82
C GLN A 150 6.19 -0.19 7.85
N ASN A 151 7.42 -0.63 8.07
CA ASN A 151 7.78 -2.02 8.33
C ASN A 151 7.19 -2.99 7.30
N SER A 152 7.29 -2.68 6.00
CA SER A 152 6.87 -3.60 4.94
C SER A 152 7.55 -4.96 5.06
N GLN A 153 6.87 -5.99 4.58
CA GLN A 153 7.40 -7.35 4.57
C GLN A 153 8.55 -7.47 3.55
N GLN A 154 8.36 -6.89 2.36
CA GLN A 154 9.40 -6.63 1.36
C GLN A 154 9.30 -5.17 0.89
N ILE A 155 8.66 -4.87 -0.24
CA ILE A 155 8.50 -3.50 -0.76
C ILE A 155 7.38 -2.76 -0.01
N HIS A 156 7.55 -1.47 0.29
CA HIS A 156 6.48 -0.67 0.91
C HIS A 156 5.38 -0.31 -0.09
N VAL A 157 5.73 0.34 -1.20
CA VAL A 157 4.78 0.74 -2.25
C VAL A 157 5.30 0.29 -3.60
N ASP A 158 4.48 -0.40 -4.38
CA ASP A 158 4.77 -0.76 -5.77
C ASP A 158 3.72 -0.18 -6.72
N PHE A 159 4.18 0.55 -7.73
CA PHE A 159 3.38 1.00 -8.87
C PHE A 159 3.76 0.18 -10.09
N ASP A 160 2.88 -0.76 -10.47
CA ASP A 160 3.10 -1.72 -11.53
C ASP A 160 2.09 -1.52 -12.67
N HIS A 161 2.58 -1.30 -13.90
CA HIS A 161 1.74 -1.09 -15.08
C HIS A 161 0.71 0.06 -14.93
N CYS A 162 1.03 1.09 -14.15
CA CYS A 162 0.14 2.23 -13.90
C CYS A 162 0.37 3.37 -14.92
N SER A 163 -0.57 4.31 -15.01
CA SER A 163 -0.42 5.51 -15.83
C SER A 163 -0.99 6.77 -15.17
N GLY A 164 -0.24 7.88 -15.19
CA GLY A 164 -0.70 9.14 -14.61
C GLY A 164 -0.80 9.07 -13.09
N VAL A 165 0.32 8.75 -12.43
CA VAL A 165 0.40 8.54 -10.98
C VAL A 165 0.96 9.79 -10.29
N ARG A 166 0.35 10.18 -9.17
CA ARG A 166 0.91 11.14 -8.20
C ARG A 166 1.11 10.43 -6.87
N ALA A 167 2.36 10.34 -6.41
CA ALA A 167 2.72 9.87 -5.08
C ALA A 167 3.31 11.05 -4.31
N SER A 168 2.70 11.48 -3.21
CA SER A 168 3.19 12.67 -2.51
C SER A 168 2.98 12.69 -1.01
N TYR A 169 3.86 13.35 -0.25
CA TYR A 169 3.74 13.45 1.20
C TYR A 169 3.65 12.08 1.89
N LEU A 170 4.42 11.12 1.38
CA LEU A 170 4.52 9.79 1.98
C LEU A 170 5.67 9.78 2.97
N THR A 171 5.43 9.24 4.16
CA THR A 171 6.49 8.90 5.13
C THR A 171 6.65 7.39 5.12
N VAL A 172 7.78 6.91 4.59
CA VAL A 172 8.07 5.48 4.41
C VAL A 172 9.21 5.07 5.31
N THR A 173 8.98 4.13 6.25
CA THR A 173 9.98 3.81 7.29
C THR A 173 10.12 2.33 7.58
N ALA A 174 11.37 1.84 7.61
CA ALA A 174 11.74 0.55 8.17
C ALA A 174 13.15 0.64 8.79
N PRO A 175 13.57 -0.31 9.66
CA PRO A 175 14.93 -0.33 10.16
C PRO A 175 15.95 -0.37 9.01
N GLY A 176 17.05 0.39 9.08
CA GLY A 176 18.08 0.38 8.01
C GLY A 176 18.76 -0.97 7.76
N THR A 177 18.47 -1.98 8.58
CA THR A 177 18.93 -3.37 8.43
C THR A 177 17.86 -4.32 7.89
N SER A 178 16.64 -3.85 7.59
CA SER A 178 15.58 -4.71 7.06
C SER A 178 15.85 -5.04 5.59
N PRO A 179 15.96 -6.33 5.22
CA PRO A 179 16.36 -6.74 3.89
C PRO A 179 15.26 -6.49 2.86
N ASN A 180 15.62 -5.97 1.68
CA ASN A 180 14.71 -5.81 0.53
C ASN A 180 13.48 -4.96 0.86
N THR A 181 13.70 -3.93 1.68
CA THR A 181 12.66 -2.98 2.08
C THR A 181 12.67 -1.73 1.23
N ASP A 182 12.51 -1.90 -0.07
CA ASP A 182 12.42 -0.78 -1.00
C ASP A 182 11.25 0.14 -0.59
N GLY A 183 11.44 1.45 -0.70
CA GLY A 183 10.44 2.44 -0.35
C GLY A 183 9.34 2.53 -1.40
N ILE A 184 9.66 3.15 -2.54
CA ILE A 184 8.74 3.27 -3.68
C ILE A 184 9.33 2.55 -4.89
N HIS A 185 8.70 1.47 -5.29
CA HIS A 185 9.04 0.68 -6.47
C HIS A 185 8.19 1.12 -7.67
N VAL A 186 8.82 1.29 -8.83
CA VAL A 186 8.16 1.75 -10.06
C VAL A 186 8.49 0.79 -11.20
N SER A 187 7.52 -0.06 -11.55
CA SER A 187 7.61 -1.08 -12.60
C SER A 187 6.64 -0.79 -13.74
N ALA A 188 7.12 -0.82 -14.99
CA ALA A 188 6.31 -0.66 -16.20
C ALA A 188 5.30 0.51 -16.17
N THR A 189 5.58 1.56 -15.40
CA THR A 189 4.63 2.64 -15.13
C THR A 189 4.98 3.88 -15.95
N ASN A 190 3.97 4.51 -16.55
CA ASN A 190 4.13 5.69 -17.40
C ASN A 190 3.63 6.95 -16.70
N ASN A 191 4.40 8.03 -16.76
CA ASN A 191 4.03 9.35 -16.22
C ASN A 191 3.68 9.29 -14.73
N ILE A 192 4.69 9.08 -13.90
CA ILE A 192 4.59 9.12 -12.44
C ILE A 192 5.36 10.31 -11.88
N GLN A 193 4.75 11.00 -10.92
CA GLN A 193 5.35 12.08 -10.15
C GLN A 193 5.40 11.68 -8.68
N ILE A 194 6.61 11.58 -8.14
CA ILE A 194 6.90 11.31 -6.73
C ILE A 194 7.40 12.62 -6.12
N SER A 195 6.74 13.12 -5.08
CA SER A 195 7.09 14.44 -4.54
C SER A 195 6.92 14.60 -3.03
N ASN A 196 7.86 15.29 -2.38
CA ASN A 196 7.80 15.63 -0.95
C ASN A 196 7.63 14.38 -0.07
N CYS A 197 8.41 13.34 -0.31
CA CYS A 197 8.38 12.10 0.47
C CYS A 197 9.62 11.97 1.35
N ASP A 198 9.43 11.46 2.57
CA ASP A 198 10.50 11.09 3.49
C ASP A 198 10.61 9.56 3.53
N ILE A 199 11.73 9.03 3.08
CA ILE A 199 11.95 7.59 2.90
C ILE A 199 13.20 7.14 3.65
N ALA A 200 13.02 6.26 4.62
CA ALA A 200 14.06 5.73 5.49
C ALA A 200 13.89 4.22 5.64
N THR A 201 14.62 3.42 4.86
CA THR A 201 14.44 1.97 4.81
C THR A 201 15.78 1.24 4.80
N GLY A 202 15.75 -0.10 4.70
CA GLY A 202 16.95 -0.93 4.59
C GLY A 202 17.36 -1.25 3.16
N ASP A 203 16.69 -0.68 2.14
CA ASP A 203 17.02 -0.86 0.73
C ASP A 203 16.81 0.44 -0.08
N ASP A 204 16.59 0.36 -1.39
CA ASP A 204 16.35 1.53 -2.24
C ASP A 204 15.20 2.41 -1.70
N CYS A 205 15.41 3.73 -1.63
CA CYS A 205 14.32 4.66 -1.28
C CYS A 205 13.30 4.73 -2.43
N ILE A 206 13.81 4.85 -3.66
CA ILE A 206 13.01 4.76 -4.88
C ILE A 206 13.78 3.84 -5.83
N SER A 207 13.09 2.85 -6.39
CA SER A 207 13.68 1.93 -7.36
C SER A 207 12.86 1.97 -8.65
N ILE A 208 13.52 2.28 -9.77
CA ILE A 208 12.89 2.38 -11.09
C ILE A 208 13.35 1.23 -11.96
N VAL A 209 12.42 0.36 -12.35
CA VAL A 209 12.74 -0.85 -13.12
C VAL A 209 12.19 -0.80 -14.55
N THR A 210 12.49 -1.84 -15.32
CA THR A 210 12.22 -1.95 -16.76
C THR A 210 10.78 -1.58 -17.12
N GLY A 211 10.62 -0.87 -18.24
CA GLY A 211 9.32 -0.48 -18.79
C GLY A 211 8.79 0.86 -18.27
N SER A 212 9.37 1.42 -17.20
CA SER A 212 8.95 2.70 -16.64
C SER A 212 9.38 3.89 -17.51
N GLN A 213 8.49 4.86 -17.69
CA GLN A 213 8.71 6.04 -18.54
C GLN A 213 8.18 7.31 -17.88
N GLN A 214 8.84 8.45 -18.15
CA GLN A 214 8.43 9.77 -17.63
C GLN A 214 8.29 9.82 -16.10
N VAL A 215 9.25 9.20 -15.41
CA VAL A 215 9.35 9.23 -13.94
C VAL A 215 9.96 10.55 -13.49
N ARG A 216 9.30 11.26 -12.56
CA ARG A 216 9.82 12.48 -11.93
C ARG A 216 9.81 12.33 -10.42
N ALA A 217 10.96 12.55 -9.78
CA ALA A 217 11.10 12.60 -8.33
C ALA A 217 11.59 13.99 -7.89
N ASN A 218 10.92 14.63 -6.94
CA ASN A 218 11.29 15.96 -6.44
C ASN A 218 11.06 16.09 -4.93
N GLY A 219 11.99 16.73 -4.21
CA GLY A 219 11.83 16.95 -2.77
C GLY A 219 11.79 15.63 -1.98
N ILE A 220 12.70 14.71 -2.29
CA ILE A 220 12.79 13.41 -1.61
C ILE A 220 13.87 13.47 -0.54
N THR A 221 13.51 13.19 0.70
CA THR A 221 14.48 12.85 1.75
C THR A 221 14.69 11.34 1.70
N CYS A 222 15.92 10.90 1.47
CA CYS A 222 16.27 9.49 1.44
C CYS A 222 17.38 9.21 2.46
N GLY A 223 17.12 8.34 3.45
CA GLY A 223 18.14 7.94 4.40
C GLY A 223 17.61 7.49 5.78
N PRO A 224 18.03 6.32 6.30
CA PRO A 224 18.83 5.29 5.64
C PRO A 224 18.17 4.73 4.37
N GLY A 225 18.98 4.18 3.46
CA GLY A 225 18.53 3.58 2.20
C GLY A 225 19.69 3.40 1.21
N HIS A 226 19.46 2.68 0.12
CA HIS A 226 20.48 2.40 -0.92
C HIS A 226 20.49 3.43 -2.07
N GLY A 227 19.53 4.35 -2.10
CA GLY A 227 19.50 5.46 -3.05
C GLY A 227 18.17 5.64 -3.76
N ILE A 228 18.21 6.44 -4.82
CA ILE A 228 17.15 6.68 -5.81
C ILE A 228 17.69 6.29 -7.18
#